data_AF-A0A9Q1BG53-F1
#
_entry.id   AF-A0A9Q1BG53-F1
#
_cell.length_a   1.000
_cell.length_b   1.000
_cell.length_c   1.000
_cell.angle_alpha   90.00
_cell.angle_beta   90.00
_cell.angle_gamma   90.00
#
_symmetry.space_group_name_H-M   'P 1'
#
loop_
_entity.id
_entity.type
_entity.pdbx_description
1 polymer ?
#
loop_
_entity_poly.entity_id
_entity_poly.type
_entity_poly.pdbx_seq_one_letter_code
_entity_poly.pdbx_strand_id
1 'polypeptide(L)'
;MNVLESFEMLTSVVNFLEVEFSHFKEESKARSRLSTFCNDHIDMIQMLLQFLRAEPCGDWLLYLSIIDPMTPHFYAFDIPNYSKWLPVYLADMNNLPQSHPIAHQPFINGKHSVNRSGNPISNVSSDMALEESINRDSKTKGGIVGISKESGALERWF
;
A
#
# COMPACT_ATOMS: atom_id res chain seq x y z
N MET A 1 -34.41 -21.04 5.49
CA MET A 1 -33.11 -20.56 5.99
C MET A 1 -33.13 -19.04 5.91
N ASN A 2 -33.04 -18.36 7.04
CA ASN A 2 -33.00 -16.89 7.07
C ASN A 2 -31.59 -16.40 6.64
N VAL A 3 -31.47 -15.18 6.12
CA VAL A 3 -30.20 -14.62 5.59
C VAL A 3 -29.02 -14.75 6.57
N LEU A 4 -29.28 -14.62 7.88
CA LEU A 4 -28.30 -14.79 8.95
C LEU A 4 -27.80 -16.24 9.05
N GLU A 5 -28.70 -17.22 9.00
CA GLU A 5 -28.33 -18.66 9.02
C GLU A 5 -27.50 -19.03 7.80
N SER A 6 -27.85 -18.48 6.62
CA SER A 6 -27.07 -18.66 5.40
C SER A 6 -25.68 -18.01 5.49
N PHE A 7 -25.57 -16.83 6.11
CA PHE A 7 -24.31 -16.13 6.31
C PHE A 7 -23.39 -16.84 7.32
N GLU A 8 -23.94 -17.32 8.43
CA GLU A 8 -23.22 -18.11 9.42
C GLU A 8 -22.70 -19.43 8.82
N MET A 9 -23.54 -20.11 8.04
CA MET A 9 -23.14 -21.33 7.33
C MET A 9 -22.01 -21.04 6.33
N LEU A 10 -22.12 -19.97 5.54
CA LEU A 10 -21.07 -19.58 4.59
C LEU A 10 -19.75 -19.24 5.30
N THR A 11 -19.82 -18.49 6.41
CA THR A 11 -18.66 -18.16 7.24
C THR A 11 -18.00 -19.44 7.78
N SER A 12 -18.79 -20.39 8.27
CA SER A 12 -18.29 -21.68 8.74
C SER A 12 -17.59 -22.47 7.62
N VAL A 13 -18.16 -22.47 6.41
CA VAL A 13 -17.56 -23.16 5.25
C VAL A 13 -16.25 -22.49 4.84
N VAL A 14 -16.20 -21.16 4.80
CA VAL A 14 -14.98 -20.41 4.47
C VAL A 14 -13.88 -20.71 5.49
N ASN A 15 -14.18 -20.64 6.79
CA ASN A 15 -13.21 -20.95 7.84
C ASN A 15 -12.69 -22.39 7.73
N PHE A 16 -13.57 -23.35 7.44
CA PHE A 16 -13.16 -24.74 7.22
C PHE A 16 -12.21 -24.86 6.02
N LEU A 17 -12.55 -24.23 4.88
CA LEU A 17 -11.71 -24.26 3.68
C LEU A 17 -10.36 -23.57 3.91
N GLU A 18 -10.30 -22.49 4.69
CA GLU A 18 -9.04 -21.83 5.05
C GLU A 18 -8.11 -22.77 5.83
N VAL A 19 -8.65 -23.53 6.77
CA VAL A 19 -7.88 -24.53 7.55
C VAL A 19 -7.38 -25.66 6.65
N GLU A 20 -8.26 -26.25 5.84
CA GLU A 20 -7.88 -27.34 4.92
C GLU A 20 -6.86 -26.88 3.87
N PHE A 21 -7.03 -25.68 3.32
CA PHE A 21 -6.10 -25.12 2.35
C PHE A 21 -4.72 -24.86 2.99
N SER A 22 -4.69 -24.38 4.24
CA SER A 22 -3.45 -24.19 4.99
C SER A 22 -2.71 -25.51 5.20
N HIS A 23 -3.44 -26.58 5.56
CA HIS A 23 -2.87 -27.91 5.71
C HIS A 23 -2.31 -28.44 4.37
N PHE A 24 -3.06 -28.28 3.27
CA PHE A 24 -2.59 -28.61 1.93
C PHE A 24 -1.31 -27.85 1.55
N LYS A 25 -1.22 -26.55 1.86
CA LYS A 25 0.00 -25.76 1.62
C LYS A 25 1.18 -26.39 2.33
N GLU A 26 1.10 -26.66 3.63
CA GLU A 26 2.20 -27.24 4.40
C GLU A 26 2.63 -28.62 3.90
N GLU A 27 1.67 -29.51 3.62
CA GLU A 27 1.98 -30.81 3.02
C GLU A 27 2.67 -30.67 1.66
N SER A 28 2.21 -29.73 0.82
CA SER A 28 2.74 -29.52 -0.52
C SER A 28 4.17 -28.97 -0.47
N LYS A 29 4.46 -28.01 0.43
CA LYS A 29 5.81 -27.47 0.68
C LYS A 29 6.78 -28.57 1.10
N ALA A 30 6.36 -29.46 2.00
CA ALA A 30 7.17 -30.58 2.46
C ALA A 30 7.53 -31.59 1.35
N ARG A 31 6.67 -31.74 0.33
CA ARG A 31 6.86 -32.71 -0.77
C ARG A 31 7.82 -32.20 -1.85
N SER A 32 7.91 -30.89 -2.10
CA SER A 32 8.71 -30.37 -3.22
C SER A 32 9.17 -28.92 -3.03
N ARG A 33 10.41 -28.67 -3.46
CA ARG A 33 10.97 -27.31 -3.56
C ARG A 33 10.20 -26.42 -4.52
N LEU A 34 9.68 -26.98 -5.62
CA LEU A 34 8.85 -26.22 -6.57
C LEU A 34 7.55 -25.76 -5.91
N SER A 35 6.93 -26.64 -5.12
CA SER A 35 5.71 -26.29 -4.40
C SER A 35 5.97 -25.22 -3.33
N THR A 36 7.10 -25.31 -2.62
CA THR A 36 7.55 -24.25 -1.70
C THR A 36 7.64 -22.91 -2.41
N PHE A 37 8.37 -22.86 -3.53
CA PHE A 37 8.51 -21.64 -4.34
C PHE A 37 7.17 -21.08 -4.83
N CYS A 38 6.29 -21.91 -5.39
CA CYS A 38 4.98 -21.47 -5.87
C CYS A 38 4.12 -20.88 -4.75
N ASN A 39 4.12 -21.50 -3.58
CA ASN A 39 3.37 -21.01 -2.43
C ASN A 39 3.93 -19.67 -1.93
N ASP A 40 5.24 -19.55 -1.77
CA ASP A 40 5.89 -18.30 -1.32
C ASP A 40 5.66 -17.16 -2.34
N HIS A 41 5.64 -17.49 -3.63
CA HIS A 41 5.32 -16.52 -4.69
C HIS A 41 3.86 -16.06 -4.63
N ILE A 42 2.91 -16.97 -4.38
CA ILE A 42 1.49 -16.62 -4.18
C ILE A 42 1.35 -15.71 -2.97
N ASP A 43 2.02 -16.03 -1.85
CA ASP A 43 1.98 -15.23 -0.62
C ASP A 43 2.51 -13.80 -0.89
N MET A 44 3.58 -13.67 -1.69
CA MET A 44 4.10 -12.38 -2.16
C MET A 44 3.08 -11.60 -3.02
N ILE A 45 2.41 -12.27 -3.97
CA ILE A 45 1.37 -11.63 -4.79
C ILE A 45 0.20 -11.17 -3.92
N GLN A 46 -0.21 -11.97 -2.93
CA GLN A 46 -1.27 -11.59 -2.01
C GLN A 46 -0.90 -10.35 -1.20
N MET A 47 0.34 -10.25 -0.69
CA MET A 47 0.83 -9.02 -0.04
C MET A 47 0.76 -7.81 -0.97
N LEU A 48 1.25 -7.95 -2.21
CA LEU A 48 1.20 -6.87 -3.20
C LEU A 48 -0.25 -6.44 -3.49
N LEU A 49 -1.18 -7.37 -3.65
CA LEU A 49 -2.59 -7.05 -3.90
C LEU A 49 -3.24 -6.34 -2.71
N GLN A 50 -2.91 -6.75 -1.49
CA GLN A 50 -3.38 -6.04 -0.30
C GLN A 50 -2.78 -4.63 -0.22
N PHE A 51 -1.51 -4.44 -0.60
CA PHE A 51 -0.87 -3.13 -0.64
C PHE A 51 -1.56 -2.22 -1.66
N LEU A 52 -1.81 -2.74 -2.87
CA LEU A 52 -2.56 -2.07 -3.93
C LEU A 52 -4.02 -1.79 -3.55
N ARG A 53 -4.59 -2.51 -2.59
CA ARG A 53 -5.92 -2.19 -2.02
C ARG A 53 -5.83 -1.10 -0.95
N ALA A 54 -4.84 -1.18 -0.07
CA ALA A 54 -4.74 -0.33 1.11
C ALA A 54 -4.68 1.15 0.74
N GLU A 55 -3.81 1.51 -0.21
CA GLU A 55 -3.59 2.90 -0.59
C GLU A 55 -4.82 3.54 -1.26
N PRO A 56 -5.46 2.95 -2.28
CA PRO A 56 -6.66 3.52 -2.87
C PRO A 56 -7.86 3.57 -1.93
N CYS A 57 -7.95 2.68 -0.95
CA CYS A 57 -8.98 2.71 0.09
C CYS A 57 -8.67 3.69 1.23
N GLY A 58 -7.46 4.25 1.30
CA GLY A 58 -7.01 5.05 2.44
C GLY A 58 -6.97 4.24 3.75
N ASP A 59 -6.72 2.93 3.68
CA ASP A 59 -6.67 2.03 4.83
C ASP A 59 -5.26 2.00 5.43
N TRP A 60 -5.04 2.91 6.39
CA TRP A 60 -3.72 3.11 7.00
C TRP A 60 -3.20 1.90 7.77
N LEU A 61 -4.09 1.21 8.49
CA LEU A 61 -3.70 0.06 9.31
C LEU A 61 -3.29 -1.11 8.43
N LEU A 62 -4.07 -1.37 7.37
CA LEU A 62 -3.71 -2.38 6.38
C LEU A 62 -2.40 -2.04 5.66
N TYR A 63 -2.22 -0.77 5.29
CA TYR A 63 -0.98 -0.30 4.65
C TYR A 63 0.25 -0.62 5.51
N LEU A 64 0.23 -0.27 6.81
CA LEU A 64 1.33 -0.57 7.72
C LEU A 64 1.52 -2.08 7.96
N SER A 65 0.44 -2.85 8.08
CA SER A 65 0.53 -4.30 8.34
C SER A 65 1.17 -5.08 7.19
N ILE A 66 1.17 -4.51 5.97
CA ILE A 66 1.74 -5.15 4.78
C ILE A 66 3.17 -4.70 4.51
N ILE A 67 3.53 -3.45 4.83
CA ILE A 67 4.90 -2.97 4.60
C ILE A 67 5.93 -3.75 5.43
N ASP A 68 5.58 -4.15 6.64
CA ASP A 68 6.44 -4.95 7.50
C ASP A 68 6.87 -6.27 6.84
N PRO A 69 5.95 -7.17 6.44
CA PRO A 69 6.32 -8.40 5.73
C PRO A 69 6.81 -8.17 4.29
N MET A 70 6.49 -7.03 3.64
CA MET A 70 7.06 -6.69 2.33
C MET A 70 8.52 -6.24 2.39
N THR A 71 8.99 -5.72 3.52
CA THR A 71 10.33 -5.12 3.65
C THR A 71 11.46 -6.05 3.20
N PRO A 72 11.51 -7.33 3.62
CA PRO A 72 12.53 -8.28 3.16
C PRO A 72 12.52 -8.50 1.65
N HIS A 73 11.35 -8.46 1.00
CA HIS A 73 11.24 -8.70 -0.43
C HIS A 73 11.90 -7.60 -1.25
N PHE A 74 11.84 -6.34 -0.82
CA PHE A 74 12.53 -5.27 -1.56
C PHE A 74 14.05 -5.43 -1.58
N TYR A 75 14.63 -6.00 -0.52
CA TYR A 75 16.05 -6.38 -0.51
C TYR A 75 16.33 -7.55 -1.44
N ALA A 76 15.44 -8.55 -1.48
CA ALA A 76 15.57 -9.69 -2.40
C ALA A 76 15.51 -9.26 -3.88
N PHE A 77 14.83 -8.14 -4.18
CA PHE A 77 14.73 -7.56 -5.53
C PHE A 77 15.75 -6.45 -5.82
N ASP A 78 16.79 -6.30 -4.99
CA ASP A 78 17.87 -5.31 -5.20
C ASP A 78 17.37 -3.85 -5.29
N ILE A 79 16.47 -3.46 -4.38
CA ILE A 79 15.97 -2.07 -4.26
C ILE A 79 16.47 -1.39 -2.96
N PRO A 80 17.75 -1.54 -2.56
CA PRO A 80 18.21 -1.21 -1.20
C PRO A 80 18.13 0.28 -0.83
N ASN A 81 18.16 1.18 -1.82
CA ASN A 81 18.21 2.62 -1.59
C ASN A 81 17.01 3.14 -0.80
N TYR A 82 15.83 2.64 -1.11
CA TYR A 82 14.58 3.01 -0.43
C TYR A 82 14.25 2.04 0.70
N SER A 83 14.53 0.74 0.52
CA SER A 83 14.20 -0.29 1.51
C SER A 83 14.88 -0.10 2.86
N LYS A 84 16.08 0.47 2.87
CA LYS A 84 16.81 0.77 4.13
C LYS A 84 16.09 1.71 5.07
N TRP A 85 15.18 2.54 4.55
CA TRP A 85 14.41 3.47 5.36
C TRP A 85 13.06 2.91 5.80
N LEU A 86 12.60 1.78 5.23
CA LEU A 86 11.32 1.17 5.60
C LEU A 86 11.26 0.76 7.08
N PRO A 87 12.30 0.14 7.69
CA PRO A 87 12.24 -0.18 9.12
C PRO A 87 12.12 1.06 10.01
N VAL A 88 12.82 2.15 9.66
CA VAL A 88 12.76 3.42 10.40
C VAL A 88 11.36 4.03 10.27
N TYR A 89 10.85 4.08 9.04
CA TYR A 89 9.49 4.54 8.76
C TYR A 89 8.43 3.74 9.54
N LEU A 90 8.52 2.41 9.54
CA LEU A 90 7.61 1.55 10.29
C LEU A 90 7.68 1.83 11.80
N ALA A 91 8.89 1.99 12.36
CA ALA A 91 9.06 2.31 13.77
C ALA A 91 8.40 3.66 14.12
N ASP A 92 8.63 4.68 13.30
CA ASP A 92 8.05 6.01 13.50
C ASP A 92 6.52 5.99 13.37
N MET A 93 5.99 5.31 12.35
CA MET A 93 4.55 5.21 12.11
C MET A 93 3.83 4.40 13.18
N ASN A 94 4.44 3.32 13.68
CA ASN A 94 3.90 2.54 14.81
C ASN A 94 3.93 3.34 16.13
N ASN A 95 4.89 4.24 16.30
CA ASN A 95 5.00 5.12 17.47
C ASN A 95 4.16 6.42 17.32
N LEU A 96 3.60 6.70 16.15
CA LEU A 96 2.81 7.89 15.87
C LEU A 96 1.62 8.11 16.84
N PRO A 97 0.86 7.08 17.26
CA PRO A 97 -0.23 7.25 18.22
C PRO A 97 0.22 7.81 19.57
N GLN A 98 1.45 7.48 19.99
CA GLN A 98 2.01 7.89 21.27
C GLN A 98 2.74 9.23 21.15
N SER A 99 3.58 9.37 20.12
CA SER A 99 4.41 10.57 19.93
C SER A 99 3.63 11.77 19.40
N HIS A 100 2.69 11.56 18.47
CA HIS A 100 1.94 12.63 17.79
C HIS A 100 0.47 12.22 17.55
N PRO A 101 -0.33 12.05 18.62
CA PRO A 101 -1.72 11.59 18.50
C PRO A 101 -2.60 12.48 17.61
N ILE A 102 -2.33 13.79 17.57
CA ILE A 102 -3.04 14.75 16.71
C ILE A 102 -2.77 14.46 15.23
N ALA A 103 -1.53 14.08 14.88
CA ALA A 103 -1.18 13.71 13.51
C ALA A 103 -1.69 12.31 13.16
N HIS A 104 -1.71 11.38 14.12
CA HIS A 104 -2.20 10.02 13.92
C HIS A 104 -3.68 9.95 13.50
N GLN A 105 -4.53 10.81 14.06
CA GLN A 105 -5.98 10.81 13.74
C GLN A 105 -6.29 11.01 12.24
N PRO A 106 -5.71 12.01 11.54
CA PRO A 106 -5.79 12.13 10.09
C PRO A 106 -5.38 10.85 9.33
N PHE A 107 -4.33 10.15 9.75
CA PHE A 107 -3.86 8.93 9.07
C PHE A 107 -4.92 7.83 9.12
N ILE A 108 -5.49 7.58 10.31
CA ILE A 108 -6.59 6.62 10.51
C ILE A 108 -7.83 7.00 9.68
N ASN A 109 -8.08 8.31 9.51
CA ASN A 109 -9.15 8.82 8.68
C ASN A 109 -8.83 8.84 7.16
N GLY A 110 -7.79 8.13 6.73
CA GLY A 110 -7.38 8.02 5.32
C GLY A 110 -6.69 9.25 4.74
N LYS A 111 -6.41 10.28 5.56
CA LYS A 111 -5.81 11.56 5.11
C LYS A 111 -4.30 11.51 4.85
N HIS A 112 -3.70 10.33 4.95
CA HIS A 112 -2.34 10.07 4.49
C HIS A 112 -2.26 9.98 2.95
N SER A 113 -3.41 9.84 2.28
CA SER A 113 -3.56 9.74 0.83
C SER A 113 -4.43 10.89 0.30
N VAL A 114 -4.36 11.12 -1.01
CA VAL A 114 -5.09 12.20 -1.69
C VAL A 114 -6.18 11.62 -2.58
N ASN A 115 -7.40 12.14 -2.44
CA ASN A 115 -8.52 11.84 -3.33
C ASN A 115 -8.90 13.05 -4.17
N ARG A 116 -8.84 12.91 -5.50
CA ARG A 116 -9.24 13.99 -6.42
C ARG A 116 -10.59 13.77 -7.09
N SER A 117 -11.09 12.53 -7.10
CA SER A 117 -12.29 12.16 -7.84
C SER A 117 -13.56 12.08 -6.97
N GLY A 118 -13.39 12.00 -5.65
CA GLY A 118 -14.47 11.71 -4.70
C GLY A 118 -14.84 10.23 -4.59
N ASN A 119 -14.28 9.36 -5.44
CA ASN A 119 -14.49 7.92 -5.36
C ASN A 119 -13.70 7.33 -4.16
N PRO A 120 -14.33 6.63 -3.20
CA PRO A 120 -13.68 6.10 -2.00
C PRO A 120 -12.48 5.17 -2.25
N ILE A 121 -12.37 4.56 -3.43
CA ILE A 121 -11.31 3.61 -3.81
C ILE A 121 -10.32 4.19 -4.84
N SER A 122 -10.23 5.52 -4.95
CA SER A 122 -9.33 6.18 -5.90
C SER A 122 -8.33 7.12 -5.21
N ASN A 123 -7.98 6.84 -3.96
CA ASN A 123 -6.92 7.55 -3.31
C ASN A 123 -5.56 7.21 -3.96
N VAL A 124 -4.63 8.14 -3.90
CA VAL A 124 -3.24 7.95 -4.33
C VAL A 124 -2.30 8.60 -3.32
N SER A 125 -1.05 8.17 -3.24
CA SER A 125 -0.03 8.85 -2.42
C SER A 125 0.06 10.34 -2.75
N SER A 126 0.46 11.12 -1.76
CA SER A 126 0.68 12.57 -1.92
C SER A 126 1.69 12.89 -3.00
N ASP A 127 2.73 12.06 -3.14
CA ASP A 127 3.76 12.20 -4.18
C ASP A 127 3.18 11.95 -5.58
N MET A 128 2.43 10.86 -5.76
CA MET A 128 1.71 10.58 -7.01
C MET A 128 0.71 11.68 -7.35
N ALA A 129 -0.04 12.18 -6.36
CA ALA A 129 -0.98 13.28 -6.56
C ALA A 129 -0.26 14.55 -7.03
N LEU A 130 0.90 14.85 -6.45
CA LEU A 130 1.75 15.99 -6.82
C LEU A 130 2.29 15.82 -8.24
N GLU A 131 2.84 14.65 -8.56
CA GLU A 131 3.34 14.30 -9.90
C GLU A 131 2.26 14.44 -10.98
N GLU A 132 1.05 13.91 -10.74
CA GLU A 132 -0.08 13.96 -11.68
C GLU A 132 -0.88 15.28 -11.66
N SER A 133 -0.45 16.28 -10.89
CA SER A 133 -1.08 17.61 -10.85
C SER A 133 -0.08 18.72 -11.11
N ILE A 134 0.51 19.28 -10.05
CA ILE A 134 1.34 20.48 -10.08
C ILE A 134 2.62 20.22 -10.87
N ASN A 135 3.26 19.08 -10.66
CA ASN A 135 4.51 18.76 -11.36
C ASN A 135 4.25 18.48 -12.84
N ARG A 136 3.17 17.78 -13.20
CA ARG A 136 2.80 17.62 -14.61
C ARG A 136 2.49 18.96 -15.27
N ASP A 137 1.73 19.84 -14.62
CA ASP A 137 1.42 21.17 -15.16
C ASP A 137 2.70 22.00 -15.38
N SER A 138 3.60 22.00 -14.39
CA SER A 138 4.87 22.72 -14.50
C SER A 138 5.89 22.07 -15.44
N LYS A 139 5.88 20.75 -15.64
CA LYS A 139 6.87 20.03 -16.49
C LYS A 139 6.42 19.83 -17.94
N THR A 140 5.21 20.24 -18.31
CA THR A 140 4.70 20.14 -19.70
C THR A 140 5.08 21.36 -20.56
N LYS A 141 4.78 21.31 -21.87
CA LYS A 141 5.08 22.43 -22.80
C LYS A 141 4.35 23.70 -22.34
N GLY A 142 5.11 24.77 -22.10
CA GLY A 142 4.61 26.03 -21.53
C GLY A 142 4.73 26.12 -19.99
N GLY A 143 5.25 25.07 -19.35
CA GLY A 143 5.64 25.04 -17.95
C GLY A 143 7.07 25.52 -17.70
N ILE A 144 7.58 25.32 -16.48
CA ILE A 144 8.84 25.87 -15.95
C ILE A 144 10.12 25.39 -16.66
N VAL A 145 10.04 24.33 -17.48
CA VAL A 145 11.19 23.71 -18.14
C VAL A 145 11.79 24.68 -19.17
N GLY A 146 13.02 25.11 -18.94
CA GLY A 146 13.79 25.95 -19.87
C GLY A 146 13.48 27.45 -19.82
N ILE A 147 12.51 27.89 -19.01
CA ILE A 147 12.08 29.29 -18.91
C ILE A 147 12.47 29.97 -17.59
N SER A 148 13.24 29.30 -16.72
CA SER A 148 13.64 29.81 -15.39
C SER A 148 14.50 31.09 -15.41
N LYS A 149 14.87 31.58 -16.60
CA LYS A 149 15.60 32.84 -16.80
C LYS A 149 14.70 34.00 -17.27
N GLU A 150 13.42 33.73 -17.56
CA GLU A 150 12.45 34.75 -17.95
C GLU A 150 11.70 35.28 -16.73
N SER A 151 11.62 36.59 -16.56
CA SER A 151 11.02 37.22 -15.38
C SER A 151 9.53 36.89 -15.21
N GLY A 152 8.78 36.80 -16.32
CA GLY A 152 7.36 36.42 -16.28
C GLY A 152 7.13 34.94 -15.93
N ALA A 153 8.13 34.08 -16.16
CA ALA A 153 8.09 32.69 -15.71
C ALA A 153 8.34 32.56 -14.21
N LEU A 154 9.24 33.40 -13.66
CA LEU A 154 9.45 33.46 -12.22
C LEU A 154 8.17 33.84 -11.48
N GLU A 155 7.49 34.91 -11.92
CA GLU A 155 6.27 35.44 -11.29
C GLU A 155 5.09 34.45 -11.32
N ARG A 156 5.06 33.52 -12.28
CA ARG A 156 4.02 32.50 -12.39
C ARG A 156 4.31 31.26 -11.53
N TRP A 157 5.57 30.89 -11.36
CA TRP A 157 5.96 29.57 -10.83
C TRP A 157 6.72 29.61 -9.49
N PHE A 158 7.20 30.78 -9.03
CA PHE A 158 7.90 31.00 -7.75
C PHE A 158 7.26 32.12 -6.95
#